data_AF-A0AAV8ZEH5-F1
#
_entry.id   AF-A0AAV8ZEH5-F1
#
_cell.length_a   1.000
_cell.length_b   1.000
_cell.length_c   1.000
_cell.angle_alpha   90.00
_cell.angle_beta   90.00
_cell.angle_gamma   90.00
#
_symmetry.space_group_name_H-M   'P 1'
#
loop_
_entity.id
_entity.type
_entity.pdbx_description
1 polymer ?
#
loop_
_entity_poly.entity_id
_entity_poly.type
_entity_poly.pdbx_seq_one_letter_code
_entity_poly.pdbx_strand_id
1 'polypeptide(L)'
;MKKPTKTNPEDKRPRTAFSSAQLQRLKHEFAENRYLTERRRQQLSAELGLNEAQIKIWFQNKRAKIKKSSGQKNALALQLMAQGLYNHSTVPCDEDDMTMSS
;
A
#
# COMPACT_ATOMS: atom_id res chain seq x y z
N MET A 1 -22.94 -2.41 29.62
CA MET A 1 -23.20 -1.89 28.26
C MET A 1 -21.92 -1.28 27.68
N LYS A 2 -21.51 -1.66 26.47
CA LYS A 2 -20.54 -0.90 25.65
C LYS A 2 -21.16 -0.70 24.27
N LYS A 3 -21.55 0.53 23.95
CA LYS A 3 -22.15 0.89 22.65
C LYS A 3 -21.05 0.87 21.57
N PRO A 4 -21.25 0.24 20.41
CA PRO A 4 -20.32 0.36 19.29
C PRO A 4 -20.52 1.73 18.63
N THR A 5 -19.44 2.51 18.53
CA THR A 5 -19.42 3.78 17.81
C THR A 5 -19.47 3.51 16.31
N LYS A 6 -20.56 3.92 15.66
CA LYS A 6 -20.72 3.91 14.20
C LYS A 6 -19.72 4.89 13.60
N THR A 7 -18.65 4.41 12.98
CA THR A 7 -17.75 5.27 12.20
C THR A 7 -18.41 5.56 10.85
N ASN A 8 -18.89 6.80 10.69
CA ASN A 8 -19.50 7.28 9.46
C ASN A 8 -18.47 7.19 8.31
N PRO A 9 -18.77 6.54 7.16
CA PRO A 9 -17.83 6.39 6.04
C PRO A 9 -17.42 7.73 5.38
N GLU A 10 -18.11 8.82 5.72
CA GLU A 10 -17.89 10.17 5.18
C GLU A 10 -16.70 10.92 5.79
N ASP A 11 -16.14 10.45 6.91
CA ASP A 11 -14.95 11.07 7.55
C ASP A 11 -13.63 10.61 6.89
N LYS A 12 -13.70 9.71 5.91
CA LYS A 12 -12.52 9.27 5.16
C LYS A 12 -12.22 10.30 4.09
N ARG A 13 -11.16 11.09 4.32
CA ARG A 13 -10.59 12.02 3.33
C ARG A 13 -10.65 11.41 1.92
N PRO A 14 -11.13 12.15 0.90
CA PRO A 14 -11.29 11.62 -0.44
C PRO A 14 -9.97 11.00 -0.92
N ARG A 15 -10.06 9.81 -1.51
CA ARG A 15 -8.90 9.12 -2.09
C ARG A 15 -8.34 10.02 -3.20
N THR A 16 -7.16 10.58 -2.95
CA THR A 16 -6.44 11.38 -3.93
C THR A 16 -5.52 10.44 -4.73
N ALA A 17 -5.70 10.42 -6.05
CA ALA A 17 -4.78 9.74 -6.94
C ALA A 17 -3.60 10.67 -7.24
N PHE A 18 -2.37 10.17 -7.09
CA PHE A 18 -1.17 10.90 -7.49
C PHE A 18 -0.97 10.79 -9.01
N SER A 19 -0.48 11.85 -9.64
CA SER A 19 -0.12 11.82 -11.06
C SER A 19 1.08 10.90 -11.31
N SER A 20 1.28 10.49 -12.57
CA SER A 20 2.43 9.66 -12.95
C SER A 20 3.76 10.33 -12.58
N ALA A 21 3.90 11.63 -12.86
CA ALA A 21 5.11 12.40 -12.53
C ALA A 21 5.37 12.45 -11.01
N GLN A 22 4.32 12.66 -10.20
CA GLN A 22 4.42 12.65 -8.74
C GLN A 22 4.89 11.28 -8.22
N LEU A 23 4.32 10.19 -8.76
CA LEU A 23 4.72 8.84 -8.40
C LEU A 23 6.18 8.53 -8.79
N GLN A 24 6.64 8.99 -9.95
CA GLN A 24 8.03 8.80 -10.38
C GLN A 24 9.00 9.48 -9.42
N ARG A 25 8.74 10.74 -9.05
CA ARG A 25 9.58 11.46 -8.09
C ARG A 25 9.59 10.80 -6.71
N LEU A 26 8.42 10.39 -6.20
CA LEU A 26 8.32 9.67 -4.91
C LEU A 26 9.06 8.32 -4.95
N LYS A 27 9.01 7.59 -6.06
CA LYS A 27 9.74 6.32 -6.25
C LYS A 27 11.25 6.54 -6.28
N HIS A 28 11.71 7.57 -6.98
CA HIS A 28 13.13 7.94 -7.04
C HIS A 28 13.66 8.22 -5.64
N GLU A 29 12.99 9.12 -4.91
CA GLU A 29 13.35 9.44 -3.53
C GLU A 29 13.37 8.20 -2.63
N PHE A 30 12.38 7.33 -2.76
CA PHE A 30 12.29 6.11 -1.96
C PHE A 30 13.41 5.10 -2.25
N ALA A 31 13.95 5.10 -3.47
CA ALA A 31 15.10 4.29 -3.82
C ALA A 31 16.38 4.82 -3.14
N GLU A 32 16.53 6.15 -3.03
CA GLU A 32 17.64 6.79 -2.32
C GLU A 32 17.52 6.63 -0.80
N ASN A 33 16.33 6.91 -0.25
CA ASN A 33 16.06 6.80 1.18
C ASN A 33 14.66 6.27 1.48
N ARG A 34 14.60 5.12 2.16
CA ARG A 34 13.33 4.46 2.54
C ARG A 34 12.54 5.20 3.62
N TYR A 35 13.17 6.17 4.29
CA TYR A 35 12.58 6.97 5.37
C TYR A 35 12.82 8.45 5.13
N LEU A 36 11.78 9.27 5.24
CA LEU A 36 11.93 10.72 5.06
C LEU A 36 12.29 11.41 6.37
N THR A 37 13.23 12.35 6.28
CA THR A 37 13.40 13.40 7.28
C THR A 37 12.33 14.48 7.10
N GLU A 38 12.12 15.29 8.12
CA GLU A 38 11.18 16.42 8.05
C GLU A 38 11.52 17.40 6.92
N ARG A 39 12.78 17.83 6.86
CA ARG A 39 13.27 18.73 5.80
C ARG A 39 13.01 18.16 4.41
N ARG A 40 13.28 16.87 4.19
CA ARG A 40 13.09 16.27 2.85
C ARG A 40 11.61 16.15 2.50
N ARG A 41 10.76 15.85 3.48
CA ARG A 41 9.30 15.82 3.30
C ARG A 41 8.74 17.19 2.90
N GLN A 42 9.21 18.27 3.52
CA GLN A 42 8.83 19.65 3.15
C GLN A 42 9.27 19.99 1.72
N GLN A 43 10.50 19.62 1.33
CA GLN A 43 10.98 19.84 -0.03
C GLN A 43 10.11 19.12 -1.07
N LEU A 44 9.81 17.83 -0.85
CA LEU A 44 8.93 17.07 -1.75
C LEU A 44 7.51 17.62 -1.79
N SER A 45 7.01 18.15 -0.67
CA SER A 45 5.71 18.81 -0.61
C SER A 45 5.65 20.01 -1.55
N ALA A 46 6.67 20.87 -1.48
CA ALA A 46 6.80 22.03 -2.35
C ALA A 46 7.00 21.64 -3.83
N GLU A 47 7.87 20.65 -4.11
CA GLU A 47 8.16 20.17 -5.47
C GLU A 47 6.92 19.55 -6.14
N LEU A 48 6.10 18.80 -5.39
CA LEU A 48 5.01 18.01 -5.95
C LEU A 48 3.62 18.63 -5.79
N GLY A 49 3.51 19.74 -5.06
CA GLY A 49 2.22 20.35 -4.70
C GLY A 49 1.34 19.42 -3.84
N LEU A 50 1.97 18.56 -3.03
CA LEU A 50 1.29 17.58 -2.18
C LEU A 50 1.41 17.98 -0.72
N ASN A 51 0.42 17.64 0.10
CA ASN A 51 0.55 17.83 1.55
C ASN A 51 1.59 16.85 2.12
N GLU A 52 2.43 17.31 3.05
CA GLU A 52 3.40 16.48 3.77
C GLU A 52 2.78 15.19 4.35
N ALA A 53 1.53 15.26 4.80
CA ALA A 53 0.80 14.10 5.29
C ALA A 53 0.58 13.04 4.21
N GLN A 54 0.26 13.43 2.96
CA GLN A 54 0.09 12.51 1.84
C GLN A 54 1.41 11.82 1.49
N ILE A 55 2.51 12.57 1.49
CA ILE A 55 3.86 12.04 1.27
C ILE A 55 4.23 11.05 2.38
N LYS A 56 3.99 11.40 3.64
CA LYS A 56 4.21 10.52 4.79
C LYS A 56 3.43 9.20 4.66
N ILE A 57 2.14 9.27 4.33
CA ILE A 57 1.28 8.10 4.14
C ILE A 57 1.78 7.25 2.97
N TRP A 58 2.17 7.86 1.85
CA TRP A 58 2.70 7.13 0.70
C TRP A 58 3.97 6.35 1.06
N PHE A 59 4.91 6.96 1.78
CA PHE A 59 6.14 6.28 2.25
C PHE A 59 5.83 5.14 3.21
N GLN A 60 4.88 5.33 4.14
CA GLN A 60 4.42 4.27 5.04
C GLN A 60 3.81 3.09 4.27
N ASN A 61 2.90 3.37 3.33
CA ASN A 61 2.27 2.36 2.48
C ASN A 61 3.29 1.62 1.62
N LYS A 62 4.27 2.34 1.07
CA LYS A 62 5.34 1.75 0.25
C LYS A 62 6.19 0.77 1.07
N ARG A 63 6.61 1.16 2.29
CA ARG A 63 7.33 0.25 3.20
C ARG A 63 6.47 -0.94 3.62
N ALA A 64 5.19 -0.72 3.93
CA ALA A 64 4.26 -1.79 4.29
C ALA A 64 4.09 -2.81 3.15
N LYS A 65 4.01 -2.35 1.89
CA LYS A 65 3.96 -3.23 0.71
C LYS A 65 5.21 -4.09 0.61
N ILE A 66 6.40 -3.51 0.77
CA ILE A 66 7.66 -4.26 0.73
C ILE A 66 7.73 -5.29 1.84
N LYS A 67 7.37 -4.89 3.07
CA LYS A 67 7.33 -5.80 4.22
C LYS A 67 6.36 -6.97 3.99
N LYS A 68 5.21 -6.72 3.36
CA LYS A 68 4.23 -7.75 3.01
C LYS A 68 4.74 -8.68 1.91
N SER A 69 5.50 -8.16 0.95
CA SER A 69 6.13 -8.96 -0.12
C SER A 69 7.35 -9.75 0.37
N SER A 70 8.04 -9.31 1.43
CA SER A 70 9.29 -9.89 1.91
C SER A 70 9.17 -11.05 2.92
N GLY A 71 8.03 -11.74 3.01
CA GLY A 71 8.07 -13.12 3.54
C GLY A 71 7.20 -13.51 4.74
N GLN A 72 6.25 -12.70 5.20
CA GLN A 72 5.16 -13.22 6.04
C GLN A 72 3.86 -13.25 5.23
N LYS A 73 3.56 -14.41 4.63
CA LYS A 73 2.18 -14.74 4.23
C LYS A 73 1.34 -14.51 5.49
N ASN A 74 0.45 -13.52 5.47
CA ASN A 74 -0.39 -13.23 6.62
C ASN A 74 -1.10 -14.54 6.99
N ALA A 75 -0.81 -15.12 8.15
CA ALA A 75 -1.41 -16.39 8.58
C ALA A 75 -2.95 -16.32 8.50
N LEU A 76 -3.51 -15.14 8.79
CA LEU A 76 -4.92 -14.82 8.60
C LEU A 76 -5.38 -14.91 7.14
N ALA A 77 -4.59 -14.43 6.18
CA ALA A 77 -4.91 -14.57 4.77
C ALA A 77 -4.88 -16.04 4.32
N LEU A 78 -3.91 -16.83 4.81
CA LEU A 78 -3.84 -18.26 4.52
C LEU A 78 -5.03 -19.03 5.14
N GLN A 79 -5.41 -18.69 6.37
CA GLN A 79 -6.57 -19.28 7.04
C GLN A 79 -7.89 -18.89 6.34
N LEU A 80 -8.03 -17.63 5.91
CA LEU A 80 -9.20 -17.18 5.15
C LEU A 80 -9.27 -17.84 3.75
N MET A 81 -8.13 -18.11 3.12
CA MET A 81 -8.06 -18.93 1.89
C MET A 81 -8.51 -20.37 2.16
N ALA A 82 -8.01 -21.00 3.23
CA ALA A 82 -8.39 -22.36 3.60
C ALA A 82 -9.88 -22.51 3.94
N GLN A 83 -10.51 -21.46 4.48
CA GLN A 83 -11.95 -21.43 4.79
C GLN A 83 -12.83 -20.99 3.61
N GLY A 84 -12.27 -20.69 2.43
CA GLY A 84 -13.04 -20.23 1.26
C GLY A 84 -13.65 -18.81 1.43
N LEU A 85 -13.23 -18.06 2.44
CA LEU A 85 -13.72 -16.70 2.73
C LEU A 85 -12.87 -15.59 2.06
N TYR A 86 -11.78 -15.96 1.38
CA TYR A 86 -10.88 -15.02 0.71
C TYR A 86 -11.19 -14.92 -0.79
N ASN A 87 -11.93 -13.88 -1.18
CA ASN A 87 -12.26 -13.62 -2.58
C ASN A 87 -11.04 -13.07 -3.32
N HIS A 88 -10.31 -13.95 -4.01
CA HIS A 88 -9.07 -13.63 -4.74
C HIS A 88 -9.34 -13.26 -6.20
N SER A 89 -10.42 -12.53 -6.53
CA SER A 89 -10.66 -12.00 -7.88
C SER A 89 -9.63 -10.96 -8.36
N THR A 90 -8.50 -10.80 -7.69
CA THR A 90 -7.29 -10.22 -8.31
C THR A 90 -6.37 -11.38 -8.67
N VAL A 91 -6.61 -11.97 -9.84
CA VAL A 91 -5.71 -12.93 -10.48
C VAL A 91 -4.25 -12.47 -10.36
N PRO A 92 -3.36 -13.23 -9.70
CA PRO A 92 -1.95 -13.14 -10.01
C PRO A 92 -1.80 -13.83 -11.37
N CYS A 93 -1.68 -13.03 -12.42
CA CYS A 93 -1.26 -13.51 -13.72
C CYS A 93 0.22 -13.87 -13.62
N ASP A 94 0.50 -15.10 -13.18
CA ASP A 94 1.72 -15.85 -13.45
C ASP A 94 1.27 -17.31 -13.62
N GLU A 95 0.47 -17.53 -14.68
CA GLU A 95 0.19 -18.85 -15.25
C GLU A 95 1.44 -19.31 -16.01
N ASP A 96 2.48 -19.69 -15.29
CA ASP A 96 3.55 -20.52 -15.86
C ASP A 96 3.14 -21.98 -15.70
N ASP A 97 2.50 -22.47 -16.76
CA ASP A 97 2.75 -23.77 -17.39
C ASP A 97 3.60 -24.75 -16.55
N MET A 98 2.95 -25.68 -15.84
CA MET A 98 3.61 -26.94 -15.51
C MET A 98 2.62 -28.08 -15.69
N THR A 99 2.47 -28.41 -16.97
CA THR A 99 2.06 -29.71 -17.53
C THR A 99 1.97 -30.84 -16.49
N MET A 100 0.73 -31.31 -16.26
CA MET A 100 0.49 -32.64 -15.70
C MET A 100 0.98 -33.68 -16.70
N SER A 101 1.99 -34.47 -16.33
CA SER A 101 2.30 -35.75 -16.96
C SER A 101 2.92 -36.71 -15.95
N SER A 102 2.10 -37.64 -15.45
CA SER A 102 2.33 -39.09 -15.45
C SER A 102 1.05 -39.80 -15.04
#